data_AF-A0A5N6TU36-F1
#
_entry.id   AF-A0A5N6TU36-F1
#
_cell.length_a   1.000
_cell.length_b   1.000
_cell.length_c   1.000
_cell.angle_alpha   90.00
_cell.angle_beta   90.00
_cell.angle_gamma   90.00
#
_symmetry.space_group_name_H-M   'P 1'
#
loop_
_entity.id
_entity.type
_entity.pdbx_description
1 polymer ?
#
loop_
_entity_poly.entity_id
_entity_poly.type
_entity_poly.pdbx_seq_one_letter_code
_entity_poly.pdbx_strand_id
1 'polypeptide(L)'
;MICSANKHLANSLKPNSAVLASIEKAFDVWIKTRNQKNRPINIVCFYEELPMPGIGIVVDYASATIPGHQSFSIHATNEGMLKFKHKDDNGYIRVAGELRRFVDDIHEMNDEDIPGKRGTVSTLNTVDVDHV
;
A
#
# COMPACT_ATOMS: atom_id res chain seq x y z
N MET A 1 2.63 -2.12 -32.87
CA MET A 1 2.85 -3.58 -32.96
C MET A 1 2.32 -4.18 -31.67
N ILE A 2 1.27 -4.99 -31.75
CA ILE A 2 0.45 -5.41 -30.61
C ILE A 2 1.21 -6.51 -29.83
N CYS A 3 1.51 -6.26 -28.55
CA CYS A 3 1.97 -7.30 -27.64
C CYS A 3 0.89 -8.40 -27.60
N SER A 4 1.21 -9.63 -28.01
CA SER A 4 0.27 -10.74 -27.93
C SER A 4 0.00 -11.07 -26.47
N ALA A 5 -1.01 -10.42 -25.88
CA ALA A 5 -1.41 -10.69 -24.51
C ALA A 5 -1.80 -12.16 -24.37
N ASN A 6 -1.25 -12.85 -23.38
CA ASN A 6 -1.63 -14.22 -23.07
C ASN A 6 -3.10 -14.22 -22.64
N LYS A 7 -3.98 -14.68 -23.54
CA LYS A 7 -5.44 -14.66 -23.35
C LYS A 7 -5.88 -15.39 -22.08
N HIS A 8 -5.12 -16.42 -21.67
CA HIS A 8 -5.39 -17.13 -20.42
C HIS A 8 -5.19 -16.22 -19.20
N LEU A 9 -4.06 -15.52 -19.14
CA LEU A 9 -3.78 -14.56 -18.06
C LEU A 9 -4.77 -13.40 -18.08
N ALA A 10 -5.06 -12.86 -19.26
CA ALA A 10 -6.04 -11.77 -19.40
C ALA A 10 -7.44 -12.19 -18.93
N ASN A 11 -7.85 -13.44 -19.15
CA ASN A 11 -9.13 -13.95 -18.65
C ASN A 11 -9.16 -14.08 -17.13
N SER A 12 -8.05 -14.45 -16.50
CA SER A 12 -7.95 -14.49 -15.03
C SER A 12 -8.04 -13.12 -14.38
N LEU A 13 -7.77 -12.04 -15.13
CA LEU A 13 -7.86 -10.65 -14.67
C LEU A 13 -9.21 -9.98 -14.98
N LYS A 14 -10.18 -10.71 -15.56
CA LYS A 14 -11.52 -10.17 -15.81
C LYS A 14 -12.29 -9.97 -14.50
N PRO A 15 -13.21 -8.99 -14.46
CA PRO A 15 -14.17 -8.86 -13.36
C PRO A 15 -14.89 -10.18 -13.08
N ASN A 16 -15.17 -10.47 -11.81
CA ASN A 16 -15.79 -11.72 -11.33
C ASN A 16 -14.95 -13.00 -11.56
N SER A 17 -13.66 -12.86 -11.86
CA SER A 17 -12.73 -13.99 -11.86
C SER A 17 -12.62 -14.60 -10.47
N ALA A 18 -12.80 -15.92 -10.36
CA ALA A 18 -12.62 -16.65 -9.11
C ALA A 18 -11.20 -16.46 -8.54
N VAL A 19 -10.20 -16.25 -9.40
CA VAL A 19 -8.82 -15.98 -8.99
C VAL A 19 -8.72 -14.61 -8.33
N LEU A 20 -9.26 -13.55 -8.93
CA LEU A 20 -9.23 -12.21 -8.33
C LEU A 20 -10.01 -12.16 -7.02
N ALA A 21 -11.21 -12.76 -6.97
CA ALA A 21 -12.00 -12.85 -5.74
C ALA A 21 -11.26 -13.60 -4.62
N SER A 22 -10.49 -14.64 -4.98
CA SER A 22 -9.68 -15.38 -4.00
C SER A 22 -8.52 -14.54 -3.46
N ILE A 23 -7.91 -13.71 -4.31
CA ILE A 23 -6.81 -12.80 -3.93
C ILE A 23 -7.34 -11.70 -3.00
N GLU A 24 -8.47 -11.09 -3.35
CA GLU A 24 -9.13 -10.06 -2.53
C GLU A 24 -9.47 -10.63 -1.14
N LYS A 25 -10.11 -11.79 -1.09
CA LYS A 25 -10.43 -12.47 0.17
C LYS A 25 -9.18 -12.81 0.99
N ALA A 26 -8.11 -13.28 0.35
CA ALA A 26 -6.86 -13.58 1.04
C ALA A 26 -6.21 -12.32 1.62
N PHE A 27 -6.28 -11.20 0.89
CA PHE A 27 -5.77 -9.91 1.34
C PHE A 27 -6.55 -9.38 2.54
N ASP A 28 -7.89 -9.45 2.52
CA ASP A 28 -8.75 -9.09 3.65
C ASP A 28 -8.44 -9.89 4.92
N VAL A 29 -8.30 -11.20 4.78
CA VAL A 29 -7.92 -12.08 5.90
C VAL A 29 -6.55 -11.69 6.44
N TRP A 30 -5.61 -11.37 5.55
CA TRP A 30 -4.27 -10.96 5.94
C TRP A 30 -4.27 -9.63 6.71
N ILE A 31 -5.00 -8.60 6.26
CA ILE A 31 -5.17 -7.33 6.97
C ILE A 31 -5.75 -7.57 8.37
N LYS A 32 -6.85 -8.34 8.47
CA LYS A 32 -7.50 -8.66 9.75
C LYS A 32 -6.54 -9.38 10.71
N THR A 33 -5.78 -10.35 10.19
CA THR A 33 -4.78 -11.11 10.97
C THR A 33 -3.68 -10.19 11.51
N ARG A 34 -3.23 -9.21 10.72
CA ARG A 34 -2.23 -8.23 11.15
C ARG A 34 -2.75 -7.32 12.24
N ASN A 35 -3.99 -6.84 12.10
CA ASN A 35 -4.64 -6.01 13.11
C ASN A 35 -4.80 -6.75 14.44
N GLN A 36 -5.22 -8.03 14.41
CA GLN A 36 -5.30 -8.88 15.60
C GLN A 36 -3.95 -9.10 16.30
N LYS A 37 -2.86 -9.09 15.54
CA LYS A 37 -1.49 -9.23 16.07
C LYS A 37 -0.87 -7.89 16.48
N ASN A 38 -1.67 -6.83 16.59
CA ASN A 38 -1.24 -5.46 16.89
C ASN A 38 -0.10 -4.99 15.95
N ARG A 39 -0.21 -5.33 14.67
CA ARG A 39 0.74 -4.93 13.61
C ARG A 39 -0.01 -4.36 12.40
N PRO A 40 -0.83 -3.31 12.61
CA PRO A 40 -1.65 -2.75 11.54
C PRO A 40 -0.79 -2.25 10.37
N ILE A 41 -1.42 -2.12 9.21
CA ILE A 41 -0.82 -1.49 8.04
C ILE A 41 -1.71 -0.35 7.56
N ASN A 42 -1.08 0.74 7.15
CA ASN A 42 -1.77 1.86 6.55
C ASN A 42 -2.00 1.56 5.07
N ILE A 43 -3.24 1.70 4.62
CA ILE A 43 -3.65 1.49 3.23
C ILE A 43 -4.47 2.70 2.79
N VAL A 44 -4.12 3.22 1.61
CA VAL A 44 -4.91 4.19 0.87
C VAL A 44 -4.99 3.73 -0.58
N CYS A 45 -6.13 3.95 -1.22
CA CYS A 45 -6.36 3.51 -2.59
C CYS A 45 -6.57 4.71 -3.53
N PHE A 46 -6.20 4.55 -4.80
CA PHE A 46 -6.36 5.59 -5.81
C PHE A 46 -7.00 5.02 -7.07
N TYR A 47 -7.91 5.79 -7.67
CA TYR A 47 -8.59 5.43 -8.92
C TYR A 47 -8.51 6.58 -9.94
N GLU A 48 -8.66 6.24 -11.21
CA GLU A 48 -8.54 7.19 -12.32
C GLU A 48 -9.87 7.92 -12.59
N GLU A 49 -9.80 9.15 -13.12
CA GLU A 49 -11.00 9.87 -13.59
C GLU A 49 -11.04 10.04 -15.11
N LEU A 50 -9.89 9.95 -15.79
CA LEU A 50 -9.84 10.14 -17.24
C LEU A 50 -9.83 8.81 -17.96
N PRO A 51 -10.73 8.59 -18.94
CA PRO A 51 -10.73 7.37 -19.73
C PRO A 51 -9.58 7.37 -20.73
N MET A 52 -9.09 6.17 -21.06
CA MET A 52 -8.21 5.98 -22.20
C MET A 52 -9.00 5.95 -23.52
N PRO A 53 -8.51 6.62 -24.58
CA PRO A 53 -9.15 6.61 -25.89
C PRO A 53 -9.40 5.18 -26.41
N GLY A 54 -10.65 4.85 -26.71
CA GLY A 54 -11.05 3.54 -27.25
C GLY A 54 -11.10 2.37 -26.25
N ILE A 55 -10.71 2.59 -24.98
CA ILE A 55 -10.73 1.56 -23.91
C ILE A 55 -11.73 1.95 -22.81
N GLY A 56 -11.83 3.25 -22.48
CA GLY A 56 -12.63 3.73 -21.36
C GLY A 56 -11.83 3.81 -20.06
N ILE A 57 -12.53 3.78 -18.93
CA ILE A 57 -11.93 3.69 -17.59
C ILE A 57 -11.53 2.24 -17.34
N VAL A 58 -10.27 2.04 -16.98
CA VAL A 58 -9.62 0.77 -16.63
C VAL A 58 -9.58 0.54 -15.11
N VAL A 59 -9.30 1.58 -14.32
CA VAL A 59 -9.13 1.56 -12.86
C VAL A 59 -10.18 2.48 -12.24
N ASP A 60 -11.42 2.00 -12.23
CA ASP A 60 -12.55 2.71 -11.61
C ASP A 60 -12.54 2.59 -10.08
N TYR A 61 -13.48 3.30 -9.43
CA TYR A 61 -13.66 3.25 -7.99
C TYR A 61 -13.86 1.80 -7.47
N ALA A 62 -14.72 1.01 -8.12
CA ALA A 62 -15.08 -0.32 -7.64
C ALA A 62 -13.90 -1.31 -7.68
N SER A 63 -13.02 -1.20 -8.68
CA SER A 63 -11.85 -2.06 -8.86
C SER A 63 -10.65 -1.66 -8.01
N ALA A 64 -10.57 -0.39 -7.59
CA ALA A 64 -9.44 0.16 -6.84
C ALA A 64 -9.85 0.69 -5.46
N THR A 65 -10.86 0.11 -4.83
CA THR A 65 -11.23 0.41 -3.45
C THR A 65 -11.29 -0.84 -2.60
N ILE A 66 -10.88 -0.70 -1.35
CA ILE A 66 -10.98 -1.74 -0.34
C ILE A 66 -11.88 -1.20 0.78
N PRO A 67 -13.00 -1.87 1.11
CA PRO A 67 -13.91 -1.39 2.14
C PRO A 67 -13.21 -1.10 3.47
N GLY A 68 -13.48 0.07 4.05
CA GLY A 68 -12.87 0.50 5.31
C GLY A 68 -11.51 1.21 5.17
N HIS A 69 -10.99 1.36 3.95
CA HIS A 69 -9.79 2.14 3.67
C HIS A 69 -10.12 3.44 2.91
N GLN A 70 -9.28 4.46 3.11
CA GLN A 70 -9.43 5.72 2.39
C GLN A 70 -9.16 5.53 0.89
N SER A 71 -9.90 6.26 0.07
CA SER A 71 -9.72 6.23 -1.38
C SER A 71 -9.88 7.62 -1.99
N PHE A 72 -9.10 7.90 -3.03
CA PHE A 72 -9.07 9.20 -3.69
C PHE A 72 -9.00 9.07 -5.21
N SER A 73 -9.63 9.99 -5.90
CA SER A 73 -9.53 10.10 -7.35
C SER A 73 -8.29 10.88 -7.78
N ILE A 74 -7.72 10.51 -8.93
CA ILE A 74 -6.69 11.27 -9.61
C ILE A 74 -7.19 11.61 -11.01
N HIS A 75 -7.16 12.90 -11.36
CA HIS A 75 -7.57 13.41 -12.66
C HIS A 75 -6.53 13.08 -13.74
N ALA A 76 -6.38 11.80 -14.04
CA ALA A 76 -5.45 11.22 -14.99
C ALA A 76 -6.01 9.87 -15.46
N THR A 77 -5.39 9.30 -16.49
CA THR A 77 -5.61 7.91 -16.88
C THR A 77 -4.79 6.96 -15.97
N ASN A 78 -5.01 5.66 -16.06
CA ASN A 78 -4.31 4.64 -15.29
C ASN A 78 -2.80 4.66 -15.55
N GLU A 79 -2.39 5.03 -16.76
CA GLU A 79 -1.00 5.23 -17.12
C GLU A 79 -0.45 6.58 -16.59
N GLY A 80 -1.31 7.60 -16.53
CA GLY A 80 -0.93 8.97 -16.15
C GLY A 80 -0.94 9.23 -14.64
N MET A 81 -1.73 8.50 -13.85
CA MET A 81 -1.99 8.82 -12.45
C MET A 81 -0.77 8.71 -11.52
N LEU A 82 0.32 8.09 -11.99
CA LEU A 82 1.60 7.99 -11.29
C LEU A 82 2.75 8.75 -12.00
N LYS A 83 2.44 9.53 -13.04
CA LYS A 83 3.42 10.28 -13.84
C LYS A 83 3.26 11.78 -13.59
N PHE A 84 3.87 12.26 -12.52
CA PHE A 84 3.84 13.67 -12.15
C PHE A 84 4.89 14.46 -12.91
N LYS A 85 4.49 15.59 -13.48
CA LYS A 85 5.36 16.53 -14.18
C LYS A 85 6.04 17.49 -13.20
N HIS A 86 5.35 17.88 -12.14
CA HIS A 86 5.87 18.77 -11.10
C HIS A 86 5.24 18.50 -9.73
N LYS A 87 5.91 19.00 -8.68
CA LYS A 87 5.44 18.87 -7.28
C LYS A 87 4.08 19.51 -7.02
N ASP A 88 3.66 20.46 -7.86
CA ASP A 88 2.40 21.17 -7.71
C ASP A 88 1.23 20.45 -8.44
N ASP A 89 1.49 19.27 -9.02
CA ASP A 89 0.44 18.45 -9.64
C ASP A 89 -0.52 17.93 -8.57
N ASN A 90 -1.83 18.03 -8.81
CA ASN A 90 -2.84 17.54 -7.87
C ASN A 90 -2.65 16.06 -7.50
N GLY A 91 -2.28 15.22 -8.48
CA GLY A 91 -1.97 13.80 -8.24
C GLY A 91 -0.75 13.62 -7.33
N TYR A 92 0.31 14.42 -7.54
CA TYR A 92 1.50 14.39 -6.71
C TYR A 92 1.18 14.81 -5.27
N ILE A 93 0.48 15.94 -5.10
CA ILE A 93 0.11 16.48 -3.79
C ILE A 93 -0.71 15.46 -3.01
N ARG A 94 -1.67 14.78 -3.64
CA ARG A 94 -2.49 13.74 -3.00
C ARG A 94 -1.65 12.56 -2.53
N VAL A 95 -0.86 11.98 -3.43
CA VAL A 95 -0.03 10.81 -3.10
C VAL A 95 1.04 11.16 -2.05
N ALA A 96 1.74 12.28 -2.23
CA ALA A 96 2.75 12.74 -1.29
C ALA A 96 2.15 13.12 0.08
N GLY A 97 0.93 13.66 0.10
CA GLY A 97 0.19 13.96 1.32
C GLY A 97 -0.08 12.71 2.16
N GLU A 98 -0.59 11.64 1.54
CA GLU A 98 -0.84 10.37 2.23
C GLU A 98 0.46 9.68 2.67
N LEU A 99 1.52 9.74 1.86
CA LEU A 99 2.83 9.22 2.26
C LEU A 99 3.40 9.99 3.46
N ARG A 100 3.25 11.32 3.48
CA ARG A 100 3.65 12.14 4.62
C ARG A 100 2.84 11.77 5.85
N ARG A 101 1.51 11.63 5.72
CA ARG A 101 0.63 11.17 6.79
C ARG A 101 1.10 9.84 7.37
N PHE A 102 1.48 8.88 6.53
CA PHE A 102 1.99 7.58 7.01
C PHE A 102 3.31 7.72 7.79
N VAL A 103 4.19 8.62 7.37
CA VAL A 103 5.46 8.88 8.06
C VAL A 103 5.19 9.55 9.41
N ASP A 104 4.27 10.52 9.45
CA ASP A 104 3.86 11.20 10.67
C ASP A 104 3.22 10.20 11.66
N ASP A 105 2.32 9.32 11.20
CA ASP A 105 1.73 8.24 12.01
C ASP A 105 2.83 7.34 12.64
N ILE A 106 3.90 7.03 11.90
CA ILE A 106 5.03 6.22 12.41
C ILE A 106 5.85 7.00 13.45
N HIS A 107 6.01 8.31 13.27
CA HIS A 107 6.76 9.14 14.21
C HIS A 107 5.98 9.39 15.50
N GLU A 108 4.66 9.57 15.43
CA GLU A 108 3.77 9.67 16.60
C GLU A 108 3.72 8.37 17.41
N MET A 109 4.03 7.22 16.79
CA MET A 109 4.15 5.92 17.45
C MET A 109 5.46 5.73 18.26
N ASN A 110 6.35 6.74 18.34
CA ASN A 110 7.61 6.71 19.09
C ASN A 110 7.69 7.92 20.05
N ASP A 111 7.59 7.74 21.37
CA ASP A 111 8.76 7.33 22.18
C ASP A 111 8.68 5.98 22.93
N GLU A 112 7.51 5.36 23.15
CA GLU A 112 7.40 4.19 24.08
C GLU A 112 6.79 2.90 23.48
N ASP A 113 6.18 2.92 22.27
CA ASP A 113 5.26 1.83 21.87
C ASP A 113 5.64 1.02 20.61
N ILE A 114 6.89 1.03 20.14
CA ILE A 114 7.30 0.22 18.96
C ILE A 114 7.26 -1.29 19.26
N PRO A 115 6.35 -2.08 18.64
CA PRO A 115 6.37 -3.52 18.80
C PRO A 115 7.45 -4.12 17.89
N GLY A 116 8.57 -4.56 18.49
CA GLY A 116 9.58 -5.36 17.78
C GLY A 116 11.01 -4.79 17.76
N LYS A 117 11.34 -3.82 18.61
CA LYS A 117 12.75 -3.49 18.90
C LYS A 117 13.38 -4.74 19.53
N ARG A 118 14.07 -5.56 18.72
CA ARG A 118 14.91 -6.65 19.22
C ARG A 118 15.91 -6.02 20.18
N GLY A 119 15.82 -6.39 21.45
CA GLY A 119 16.73 -5.90 22.48
C GLY A 119 18.16 -6.11 22.02
N THR A 120 18.93 -5.04 21.95
CA THR A 120 20.37 -5.13 21.88
C THR A 120 20.80 -5.77 23.19
N VAL A 121 21.10 -7.07 23.15
CA VAL A 121 21.77 -7.75 24.26
C VAL A 121 23.15 -7.12 24.35
N SER A 122 23.32 -6.17 25.27
CA SER A 122 24.64 -5.74 25.71
C SER A 122 25.32 -6.96 26.29
N THR A 123 26.31 -7.48 25.56
CA THR A 123 27.13 -8.59 25.98
C THR A 123 27.89 -8.22 27.25
N LEU A 124 27.87 -9.16 28.17
CA LEU A 124 28.59 -9.19 29.45
C LEU A 124 30.07 -8.81 29.25
N ASN A 125 30.53 -7.82 30.01
CA ASN A 125 31.93 -7.75 30.42
C ASN A 125 32.00 -8.22 31.88
N THR A 126 32.34 -9.50 32.05
CA THR A 126 33.15 -9.98 33.18
C THR A 126 34.50 -9.24 33.13
N VAL A 127 35.24 -8.97 34.20
CA VAL A 127 35.64 -9.82 35.32
C VAL A 127 36.04 -8.88 36.48
N ASP A 128 35.52 -9.12 37.68
CA ASP A 128 36.13 -8.65 38.94
C ASP A 128 37.51 -9.29 39.10
N VAL A 129 38.56 -8.47 39.18
CA VAL A 129 39.86 -8.92 39.66
C VAL A 129 40.26 -8.04 40.82
N ASP A 130 39.99 -8.56 42.02
CA ASP A 130 40.61 -8.15 43.26
C ASP A 130 42.14 -8.10 43.11
N HIS A 131 42.77 -7.02 43.59
CA HIS A 131 44.12 -7.09 44.14
C HIS A 131 44.33 -5.98 45.19
N VAL A 132 44.40 -6.44 46.45
CA VAL A 132 45.31 -6.05 47.56
C VAL A 132 45.44 -4.57 47.92
#